data_AF-A0A645DZD3-F1
#
_entry.id   AF-A0A645DZD3-F1
#
_cell.length_a   1.000
_cell.length_b   1.000
_cell.length_c   1.000
_cell.angle_alpha   90.00
_cell.angle_beta   90.00
_cell.angle_gamma   90.00
#
_symmetry.space_group_name_H-M   'P 1'
#
loop_
_entity.id
_entity.type
_entity.pdbx_description
1 polymer ?
#
loop_
_entity_poly.entity_id
_entity_poly.type
_entity_poly.pdbx_seq_one_letter_code
_entity_poly.pdbx_strand_id
1 'polypeptide(L)'
;MRQDFSDLFERACKAYGDMSAVIATTFLNTYSELEKAGVDTSSISEAGVMEIFSLLSESRFAKEALPDILREVASGTPPEKALDKLGLESLDDREAEMIIDSILKEREEFVRSRGKAAAGPLMGPVMESLRGKVDGKKASQLLSEAIARMIG
;
A
#
# COMPACT_ATOMS: atom_id res chain seq x y z
N MET A 1 9.66 -25.95 7.32
CA MET A 1 8.34 -26.29 7.88
C MET A 1 7.41 -25.17 7.47
N ARG A 2 6.41 -25.43 6.63
CA ARG A 2 5.43 -24.40 6.26
C ARG A 2 4.66 -24.08 7.54
N GLN A 3 4.75 -22.86 8.07
CA GLN A 3 3.95 -22.46 9.22
C GLN A 3 2.47 -22.68 8.87
N ASP A 4 1.76 -23.43 9.72
CA ASP A 4 0.33 -23.58 9.58
C ASP A 4 -0.32 -22.32 10.12
N PHE A 5 -0.67 -21.40 9.22
CA PHE A 5 -1.36 -20.16 9.57
C PHE A 5 -2.87 -20.34 9.70
N SER A 6 -3.41 -21.57 9.68
CA SER A 6 -4.87 -21.78 9.65
C SER A 6 -5.58 -21.06 10.78
N ASP A 7 -5.12 -21.24 12.02
CA ASP A 7 -5.74 -20.62 13.20
C ASP A 7 -5.63 -19.09 13.17
N LEU A 8 -4.47 -18.57 12.76
CA LEU A 8 -4.24 -17.13 12.65
C LEU A 8 -5.08 -16.50 11.53
N PHE A 9 -5.18 -17.18 10.39
CA PHE A 9 -6.01 -16.80 9.26
C PHE A 9 -7.49 -16.72 9.68
N GLU A 10 -8.00 -17.76 10.33
CA GLU A 10 -9.39 -17.77 10.83
C GLU A 10 -9.66 -16.64 11.81
N ARG A 11 -8.73 -16.40 12.75
CA ARG A 11 -8.82 -15.29 13.71
C ARG A 11 -8.82 -13.94 13.01
N ALA A 12 -7.92 -13.72 12.05
CA ALA A 12 -7.83 -12.47 11.30
C ALA A 12 -9.10 -12.24 10.46
N CYS A 13 -9.59 -13.25 9.75
CA CYS A 13 -10.83 -13.15 8.96
C CYS A 13 -12.06 -12.92 9.86
N LYS A 14 -12.11 -13.52 11.06
CA LYS A 14 -13.19 -13.27 12.02
C LYS A 14 -13.18 -11.85 12.57
N ALA A 15 -11.99 -11.29 12.80
CA ALA A 15 -11.83 -9.92 13.29
C ALA A 15 -12.07 -8.87 12.19
N TYR A 16 -11.62 -9.16 10.97
CA TYR A 16 -11.57 -8.21 9.85
C TYR A 16 -12.22 -8.82 8.59
N GLY A 17 -13.50 -9.19 8.69
CA GLY A 17 -14.23 -9.96 7.67
C GLY A 17 -14.13 -9.38 6.24
N ASP A 18 -14.22 -8.06 6.10
CA ASP A 18 -14.17 -7.37 4.82
C ASP A 18 -12.79 -7.43 4.14
N MET A 19 -11.75 -7.86 4.88
CA MET A 19 -10.38 -7.97 4.41
C MET A 19 -9.96 -9.40 4.09
N SER A 20 -10.88 -10.37 4.13
CA SER A 20 -10.56 -11.81 3.95
C SER A 20 -9.71 -12.11 2.71
N ALA A 21 -9.97 -11.43 1.59
CA ALA A 21 -9.18 -11.58 0.36
C ALA A 21 -7.74 -11.05 0.49
N VAL A 22 -7.56 -9.91 1.19
CA VAL A 22 -6.24 -9.33 1.46
C VAL A 22 -5.47 -10.20 2.43
N ILE A 23 -6.13 -10.68 3.49
CA ILE A 23 -5.56 -11.60 4.48
C ILE A 23 -5.08 -12.90 3.79
N ALA A 24 -5.94 -13.52 2.97
CA ALA A 24 -5.59 -14.71 2.21
C ALA A 24 -4.40 -14.46 1.28
N THR A 25 -4.41 -13.36 0.53
CA THR A 25 -3.29 -12.98 -0.35
C THR A 25 -1.99 -12.79 0.42
N THR A 26 -2.06 -12.21 1.62
CA THR A 26 -0.89 -11.97 2.47
C THR A 26 -0.21 -13.28 2.84
N PHE A 27 -0.96 -14.24 3.39
CA PHE A 27 -0.41 -15.53 3.81
C PHE A 27 -0.01 -16.44 2.64
N LEU A 28 -0.79 -16.45 1.55
CA LEU A 28 -0.56 -17.37 0.43
C LEU A 28 0.53 -16.86 -0.53
N ASN A 29 0.64 -15.54 -0.73
CA ASN A 29 1.53 -14.95 -1.72
C ASN A 29 2.61 -14.10 -1.07
N THR A 30 2.23 -13.06 -0.31
CA THR A 30 3.19 -12.05 0.20
C THR A 30 4.26 -12.68 1.09
N TYR A 31 3.89 -13.59 1.99
CA TYR A 31 4.85 -14.30 2.84
C TYR A 31 5.87 -15.09 2.00
N SER A 32 5.39 -15.84 0.99
CA SER A 32 6.28 -16.60 0.11
C SER A 32 7.21 -15.70 -0.72
N GLU A 33 6.74 -14.54 -1.15
CA GLU A 33 7.56 -13.55 -1.86
C GLU A 33 8.66 -12.96 -0.95
N LEU A 34 8.31 -12.64 0.30
CA LEU A 34 9.25 -12.14 1.30
C LEU A 34 10.32 -13.18 1.65
N GLU A 35 9.93 -14.44 1.86
CA GLU A 35 10.85 -15.55 2.12
C GLU A 35 11.85 -15.74 0.97
N LYS A 36 11.38 -15.69 -0.29
CA LYS A 36 12.25 -15.74 -1.47
C LYS A 36 13.22 -14.56 -1.56
N ALA A 37 12.83 -13.41 -1.01
CA ALA A 37 13.68 -12.24 -0.87
C ALA A 37 14.62 -12.28 0.35
N GLY A 38 14.64 -13.39 1.10
CA GLY A 38 15.52 -13.60 2.25
C GLY A 38 14.99 -13.02 3.57
N VAL A 39 13.71 -12.66 3.64
CA VAL A 39 13.05 -12.18 4.86
C VAL A 39 12.57 -13.37 5.67
N ASP A 40 12.94 -13.42 6.95
CA ASP A 40 12.42 -14.44 7.88
C ASP A 40 11.03 -14.03 8.39
N THR A 41 9.98 -14.43 7.67
CA THR A 41 8.58 -14.18 8.05
C THR A 41 8.18 -14.88 9.34
N SER A 42 8.91 -15.92 9.78
CA SER A 42 8.63 -16.66 11.00
C SER A 42 8.98 -15.88 12.28
N SER A 43 9.76 -14.81 12.15
CA SER A 43 10.09 -13.90 13.25
C SER A 43 8.92 -12.97 13.62
N ILE A 44 7.92 -12.82 12.74
CA ILE A 44 6.73 -12.01 12.98
C ILE A 44 5.79 -12.79 13.91
N SER A 45 5.60 -12.30 15.13
CA SER A 45 4.65 -12.91 16.06
C SER A 45 3.21 -12.81 15.55
N GLU A 46 2.35 -13.77 15.93
CA GLU A 46 0.92 -13.72 15.61
C GLU A 46 0.26 -12.40 16.06
N ALA A 47 0.66 -11.88 17.22
CA ALA A 47 0.19 -10.60 17.73
C ALA A 47 0.57 -9.45 16.77
N GLY A 48 1.81 -9.44 16.28
CA GLY A 48 2.26 -8.47 15.30
C GLY A 48 1.48 -8.56 13.98
N VAL A 49 1.17 -9.77 13.50
CA VAL A 49 0.33 -9.94 12.30
C VAL A 49 -1.08 -9.39 12.52
N MET A 50 -1.69 -9.69 13.66
CA MET A 50 -3.02 -9.18 14.01
C MET A 50 -3.05 -7.65 14.12
N GLU A 51 -1.98 -7.05 14.66
CA GLU A 51 -1.81 -5.60 14.76
C GLU A 51 -1.65 -4.96 13.38
N ILE A 52 -0.85 -5.53 12.47
CA ILE A 52 -0.74 -5.05 11.07
C ILE A 52 -2.12 -5.02 10.40
N PHE A 53 -2.94 -6.06 10.57
CA PHE A 53 -4.29 -6.06 10.03
C PHE A 53 -5.23 -5.08 10.74
N SER A 54 -5.06 -4.83 12.05
CA SER A 54 -5.79 -3.77 12.76
C SER A 54 -5.51 -2.41 12.13
N LEU A 55 -4.24 -2.06 11.99
CA LEU A 55 -3.79 -0.79 11.41
C LEU A 55 -4.32 -0.60 9.98
N LEU A 56 -4.33 -1.68 9.18
CA LEU A 56 -4.91 -1.65 7.84
C LEU A 56 -6.43 -1.46 7.87
N SER A 57 -7.14 -2.13 8.79
CA SER A 57 -8.59 -1.98 8.97
C SER A 57 -8.98 -0.55 9.40
N GLU A 58 -8.10 0.10 10.16
CA GLU A 58 -8.22 1.50 10.58
C GLU A 58 -7.78 2.49 9.48
N SER A 59 -7.46 1.98 8.28
CA SER A 59 -6.99 2.78 7.14
C SER A 59 -5.74 3.62 7.46
N ARG A 60 -4.88 3.17 8.39
CA ARG A 60 -3.61 3.85 8.73
C ARG A 60 -2.57 3.81 7.61
N PHE A 61 -2.70 2.86 6.69
CA PHE A 61 -1.91 2.73 5.47
C PHE A 61 -2.74 2.01 4.40
N ALA A 62 -2.28 2.03 3.14
CA ALA A 62 -2.92 1.30 2.04
C ALA A 62 -2.38 -0.13 1.91
N LYS A 63 -3.22 -1.10 1.54
CA LYS A 63 -2.86 -2.55 1.44
C LYS A 63 -1.59 -2.83 0.63
N GLU A 64 -1.25 -1.98 -0.33
CA GLU A 64 -0.02 -2.08 -1.15
C GLU A 64 1.28 -1.97 -0.31
N ALA A 65 1.21 -1.40 0.90
CA ALA A 65 2.32 -1.29 1.83
C ALA A 65 2.53 -2.55 2.70
N LEU A 66 1.63 -3.54 2.66
CA LEU A 66 1.75 -4.77 3.45
C LEU A 66 3.11 -5.46 3.31
N PRO A 67 3.67 -5.66 2.09
CA PRO A 67 4.97 -6.33 1.96
C PRO A 67 6.11 -5.57 2.66
N ASP A 68 6.11 -4.25 2.59
CA ASP A 68 7.16 -3.42 3.16
C ASP A 68 7.04 -3.35 4.70
N ILE A 69 5.82 -3.25 5.22
CA ILE A 69 5.55 -3.31 6.66
C ILE A 69 5.92 -4.68 7.23
N LEU A 70 5.51 -5.78 6.58
CA LEU A 70 5.87 -7.13 7.02
C LEU A 70 7.39 -7.34 7.04
N ARG A 71 8.10 -6.85 6.03
CA ARG A 71 9.57 -6.90 5.98
C ARG A 71 10.20 -6.14 7.15
N GLU A 72 9.71 -4.93 7.42
CA GLU A 72 10.23 -4.10 8.50
C GLU A 72 9.93 -4.71 9.88
N VAL A 73 8.74 -5.27 10.07
CA VAL A 73 8.36 -5.96 11.30
C VAL A 73 9.16 -7.24 11.51
N ALA A 74 9.44 -7.99 10.45
CA ALA A 74 10.32 -9.16 10.51
C ALA A 74 11.76 -8.82 10.95
N SER A 75 12.19 -7.56 10.79
CA SER A 75 13.48 -7.07 11.27
C SER A 75 13.49 -6.68 12.76
N GLY A 76 12.34 -6.78 13.44
CA GLY A 76 12.18 -6.52 14.88
C GLY A 76 11.51 -5.18 15.21
N THR A 77 11.08 -4.41 14.22
CA THR A 77 10.34 -3.16 14.45
C THR A 77 8.87 -3.45 14.80
N PRO A 78 8.29 -2.84 15.85
CA PRO A 78 6.86 -2.97 16.13
C PRO A 78 5.98 -2.45 14.98
N PRO A 79 4.82 -3.06 14.69
CA PRO A 79 3.96 -2.66 13.57
C PRO A 79 3.62 -1.17 13.54
N GLU A 80 3.17 -0.57 14.65
CA GLU A 80 2.90 0.87 14.72
C GLU A 80 4.11 1.73 14.29
N LYS A 81 5.33 1.36 14.70
CA LYS A 81 6.55 2.11 14.36
C LYS A 81 7.02 1.88 12.93
N ALA A 82 6.61 0.79 12.30
CA ALA A 82 6.99 0.49 10.93
C ALA A 82 6.40 1.52 9.95
N LEU A 83 5.17 1.99 10.20
CA LEU A 83 4.51 3.01 9.37
C LEU A 83 5.31 4.32 9.36
N ASP A 84 5.65 4.83 10.54
CA ASP A 84 6.42 6.07 10.70
C ASP A 84 7.79 5.95 10.05
N LYS A 85 8.49 4.83 10.31
CA LYS A 85 9.84 4.60 9.81
C LYS A 85 9.89 4.50 8.28
N LEU A 86 8.85 3.94 7.68
CA LEU A 86 8.74 3.79 6.22
C LEU A 86 8.06 5.01 5.57
N GLY A 87 7.49 5.93 6.35
CA GLY A 87 6.72 7.06 5.84
C GLY A 87 5.46 6.63 5.08
N LEU A 88 4.83 5.54 5.50
CA LEU A 88 3.70 4.88 4.84
C LEU A 88 2.35 5.23 5.47
N GLU A 89 2.29 6.22 6.34
CA GLU A 89 1.02 6.73 6.84
C GLU A 89 0.13 7.19 5.69
N SER A 90 -1.15 6.84 5.80
CA SER A 90 -2.16 7.24 4.83
C SER A 90 -2.21 8.76 4.71
N LEU A 91 -2.25 9.24 3.48
CA LEU A 91 -2.46 10.65 3.17
C LEU A 91 -3.95 10.91 2.98
N ASP A 92 -4.38 12.13 3.32
CA ASP A 92 -5.71 12.57 2.94
C ASP A 92 -5.79 12.91 1.44
N ASP A 93 -7.02 13.10 0.95
CA ASP A 93 -7.26 13.39 -0.47
C ASP A 93 -6.54 14.65 -0.94
N ARG A 94 -6.41 15.68 -0.09
CA ARG A 94 -5.77 16.95 -0.47
C ARG A 94 -4.27 16.80 -0.57
N GLU A 95 -3.65 16.10 0.37
CA GLU A 95 -2.21 15.82 0.35
C GLU A 95 -1.83 14.99 -0.88
N ALA A 96 -2.64 13.96 -1.19
CA ALA A 96 -2.46 13.15 -2.38
C ALA A 96 -2.62 13.98 -3.67
N GLU A 97 -3.63 14.85 -3.74
CA GLU A 97 -3.84 15.78 -4.86
C GLU A 97 -2.64 16.72 -5.05
N MET A 98 -2.10 17.30 -3.98
CA MET A 98 -0.95 18.20 -4.05
C MET A 98 0.29 17.52 -4.64
N ILE A 99 0.55 16.26 -4.27
CA ILE A 99 1.66 15.47 -4.82
C ILE A 99 1.42 15.21 -6.31
N ILE A 100 0.20 14.81 -6.68
CA ILE A 100 -0.15 14.57 -8.08
C ILE A 100 0.01 15.84 -8.92
N ASP A 101 -0.51 16.98 -8.44
CA ASP A 101 -0.42 18.26 -9.14
C ASP A 101 1.04 18.68 -9.35
N SER A 102 1.93 18.44 -8.38
CA SER A 102 3.37 18.67 -8.53
C SER A 102 3.97 17.84 -9.67
N ILE A 103 3.67 16.53 -9.71
CA ILE A 103 4.14 15.61 -10.75
C ILE A 103 3.62 16.02 -12.14
N LEU A 104 2.35 16.42 -12.22
CA LEU A 104 1.75 16.88 -13.47
C LEU A 104 2.40 18.17 -13.96
N LYS A 105 2.70 19.11 -13.05
CA LYS A 105 3.34 20.39 -13.37
C LYS A 105 4.75 20.20 -13.91
N GLU A 106 5.53 19.27 -13.35
CA GLU A 106 6.86 18.91 -13.87
C GLU A 106 6.80 18.32 -15.29
N ARG A 107 5.63 17.81 -15.70
CA ARG A 107 5.40 17.12 -16.98
C ARG A 107 4.29 17.78 -17.79
N GLU A 108 4.09 19.09 -17.62
CA GLU A 108 2.92 19.79 -18.17
C GLU A 108 2.84 19.66 -19.69
N GLU A 109 3.95 19.85 -20.42
CA GLU A 109 3.99 19.70 -21.88
C GLU A 109 3.59 18.29 -22.34
N PHE A 110 4.02 17.27 -21.58
CA PHE A 110 3.65 15.88 -21.84
C PHE A 110 2.14 15.67 -21.61
N VAL A 111 1.60 16.21 -20.52
CA VAL A 111 0.16 16.14 -20.20
C VAL A 111 -0.66 16.84 -21.28
N ARG A 112 -0.27 18.06 -21.70
CA ARG A 112 -0.98 18.83 -22.73
C ARG A 112 -0.92 18.15 -24.10
N SER A 113 0.20 17.52 -24.46
CA SER A 113 0.32 16.82 -25.75
C SER A 113 -0.43 15.49 -25.81
N ARG A 114 -0.54 14.76 -24.69
CA ARG A 114 -1.21 13.45 -24.61
C ARG A 114 -2.65 13.52 -24.13
N GLY A 115 -3.06 14.60 -23.48
CA GLY A 115 -4.36 14.75 -22.85
C GLY A 115 -4.63 13.62 -21.84
N LYS A 116 -5.86 13.08 -21.86
CA LYS A 116 -6.26 11.98 -20.97
C LYS A 116 -5.39 10.72 -21.11
N ALA A 117 -4.74 10.50 -22.26
CA ALA A 117 -3.86 9.36 -22.46
C ALA A 117 -2.55 9.45 -21.64
N ALA A 118 -2.26 10.59 -21.01
CA ALA A 118 -1.12 10.76 -20.12
C ALA A 118 -1.23 9.95 -18.82
N ALA A 119 -2.45 9.56 -18.40
CA ALA A 119 -2.68 8.90 -17.12
C ALA A 119 -1.90 7.59 -16.96
N GLY A 120 -1.85 6.75 -18.00
CA GLY A 120 -1.11 5.49 -17.96
C GLY A 120 0.38 5.68 -17.72
N PRO A 121 1.10 6.45 -18.57
CA PRO A 121 2.52 6.74 -18.39
C PRO A 121 2.85 7.46 -17.07
N LEU A 122 1.93 8.30 -16.55
CA LEU A 122 2.15 9.05 -15.31
C LEU A 122 1.81 8.25 -14.05
N MET A 123 1.13 7.11 -14.17
CA MET A 123 0.83 6.25 -13.03
C MET A 123 2.08 5.75 -12.31
N GLY A 124 3.15 5.43 -13.06
CA GLY A 124 4.41 4.98 -12.49
C GLY A 124 5.01 6.01 -11.51
N PRO A 125 5.31 7.23 -11.97
CA PRO A 125 5.79 8.32 -11.10
C PRO A 125 4.85 8.66 -9.93
N VAL A 126 3.53 8.65 -10.15
CA VAL A 126 2.55 8.88 -9.09
C VAL A 126 2.62 7.80 -8.02
N MET A 127 2.68 6.53 -8.44
CA MET A 127 2.80 5.40 -7.51
C MET A 127 4.13 5.39 -6.78
N GLU A 128 5.22 5.88 -7.37
CA GLU A 128 6.49 6.03 -6.66
C GLU A 128 6.37 6.98 -5.45
N SER A 129 5.50 7.99 -5.55
CA SER A 129 5.28 8.96 -4.46
C SER A 129 4.16 8.56 -3.48
N LEU A 130 3.15 7.83 -3.96
CA LEU A 130 1.91 7.57 -3.21
C LEU A 130 1.69 6.10 -2.81
N ARG A 131 2.45 5.15 -3.36
CA ARG A 131 2.26 3.71 -3.06
C ARG A 131 2.37 3.48 -1.56
N GLY A 132 1.40 2.73 -1.04
CA GLY A 132 1.33 2.39 0.37
C GLY A 132 0.70 3.48 1.26
N LYS A 133 0.57 4.72 0.75
CA LYS A 133 -0.13 5.82 1.42
C LYS A 133 -1.56 6.02 0.89
N VAL A 134 -1.78 5.66 -0.37
CA VAL A 134 -3.07 5.74 -1.05
C VAL A 134 -3.29 4.46 -1.86
N ASP A 135 -4.50 3.91 -1.81
CA ASP A 135 -4.87 2.74 -2.63
C ASP A 135 -4.78 3.08 -4.13
N GLY A 136 -4.35 2.09 -4.93
CA GLY A 136 -4.10 2.27 -6.36
C GLY A 136 -5.32 2.76 -7.15
N LYS A 137 -6.54 2.36 -6.76
CA LYS A 137 -7.77 2.82 -7.41
C LYS A 137 -8.01 4.30 -7.11
N LYS A 138 -7.82 4.72 -5.86
CA LYS A 138 -8.00 6.12 -5.45
C LYS A 138 -6.97 7.03 -6.11
N ALA A 139 -5.69 6.67 -6.09
CA ALA A 139 -4.66 7.45 -6.77
C ALA A 139 -4.88 7.52 -8.29
N SER A 140 -5.39 6.44 -8.92
CA SER A 140 -5.77 6.47 -10.34
C SER A 140 -6.91 7.43 -10.65
N GLN A 141 -7.91 7.47 -9.76
CA GLN A 141 -9.02 8.43 -9.84
C GLN A 141 -8.50 9.87 -9.74
N LEU A 142 -7.74 10.18 -8.68
CA LEU A 142 -7.20 11.52 -8.45
C LEU A 142 -6.31 12.00 -9.61
N LEU A 143 -5.47 11.12 -10.16
CA LEU A 143 -4.64 11.44 -11.33
C LEU A 143 -5.50 11.78 -12.56
N SER A 144 -6.55 11.00 -12.81
CA SER A 144 -7.43 11.23 -13.97
C SER A 144 -8.19 12.54 -13.85
N GLU A 145 -8.67 12.87 -12.65
CA GLU A 145 -9.35 14.14 -12.34
C GLU A 145 -8.38 15.32 -12.48
N ALA A 146 -7.17 15.22 -11.94
CA ALA A 146 -6.15 16.27 -12.04
C ALA A 146 -5.71 16.54 -13.49
N ILE A 147 -5.50 15.49 -14.30
CA ILE A 147 -5.22 15.65 -15.75
C ILE A 147 -6.37 16.35 -16.45
N ALA A 148 -7.63 15.97 -16.16
CA ALA A 148 -8.79 16.60 -16.76
C ALA A 148 -8.90 18.09 -16.40
N ARG A 149 -8.60 18.47 -15.15
CA ARG A 149 -8.53 19.87 -14.71
C ARG A 149 -7.42 20.66 -15.39
N MET A 150 -6.28 20.04 -15.70
CA MET A 150 -5.13 20.72 -16.30
C MET A 150 -5.31 21.03 -17.80
N ILE A 151 -6.02 20.15 -18.52
CA ILE A 151 -6.22 20.27 -19.97
C ILE A 151 -7.56 20.88 -20.38
N GLY A 152 -8.53 20.91 -19.45
CA GLY A 152 -9.81 21.60 -19.61
C GLY A 152 -9.66 23.10 -19.42
#